data_AF-A0A495IVC5-F1
#
_entry.id   AF-A0A495IVC5-F1
#
_cell.length_a   1.000
_cell.length_b   1.000
_cell.length_c   1.000
_cell.angle_alpha   90.00
_cell.angle_beta   90.00
_cell.angle_gamma   90.00
#
_symmetry.space_group_name_H-M   'P 1'
#
loop_
_entity.id
_entity.type
_entity.pdbx_description
1 polymer ?
#
loop_
_entity_poly.entity_id
_entity_poly.type
_entity_poly.pdbx_seq_one_letter_code
_entity_poly.pdbx_strand_id
1 'polypeptide(L)' 'MSILKDKTERKALVELARSIKILERLYTCYMTAQDDWDAKQAGNLIRGIIETNGYGIRYTTGRKTRIYKIK' A
#
# COMPACT_ATOMS: atom_id res chain seq x y z
N MET A 1 -0.64 -17.57 24.88
CA MET A 1 -0.04 -16.51 24.03
C MET A 1 -1.10 -16.00 23.07
N SER A 2 -1.56 -14.75 23.19
CA SER A 2 -2.26 -14.10 22.07
C SER A 2 -1.30 -13.08 21.47
N ILE A 3 -0.70 -13.43 20.34
CA ILE A 3 0.14 -12.54 19.51
C ILE A 3 -0.74 -11.55 18.70
N LEU A 4 -2.08 -11.69 18.78
CA LEU A 4 -3.09 -10.84 18.14
C LEU A 4 -3.18 -9.43 18.77
N LYS A 5 -2.05 -8.82 19.10
CA LYS A 5 -1.98 -7.41 19.48
C LYS A 5 -1.98 -6.58 18.19
N ASP A 6 -3.16 -6.44 17.58
CA ASP A 6 -3.59 -5.38 16.64
C ASP A 6 -2.58 -4.90 15.59
N LYS A 7 -1.70 -5.77 15.10
CA LYS A 7 -0.67 -5.37 14.14
C LYS A 7 -0.57 -6.39 13.03
N THR A 8 -0.85 -5.94 11.82
CA THR A 8 -0.66 -6.70 10.61
C THR A 8 0.82 -7.05 10.48
N GLU A 9 1.13 -8.30 10.13
CA GLU A 9 2.52 -8.71 9.96
C GLU A 9 3.23 -7.84 8.92
N ARG A 10 4.49 -7.51 9.21
CA ARG A 10 5.32 -6.66 8.33
C ARG A 10 5.36 -7.19 6.89
N LYS A 11 5.36 -8.51 6.69
CA LYS A 11 5.37 -9.12 5.35
C LYS A 11 4.09 -8.79 4.58
N ALA A 12 2.92 -8.87 5.21
CA ALA A 12 1.66 -8.49 4.61
C ALA A 12 1.62 -6.99 4.26
N LEU A 13 2.13 -6.11 5.13
CA LEU A 13 2.25 -4.67 4.85
C LEU A 13 3.14 -4.38 3.64
N VAL A 14 4.20 -5.16 3.42
CA VAL A 14 5.06 -5.04 2.23
C VAL A 14 4.32 -5.43 0.96
N GLU A 15 3.54 -6.52 0.98
CA GLU A 15 2.75 -6.92 -0.20
C GLU A 15 1.67 -5.89 -0.52
N LEU A 16 0.98 -5.37 0.51
CA LEU A 16 0.03 -4.26 0.38
C LEU A 16 0.69 -3.02 -0.26
N ALA A 17 1.88 -2.63 0.18
CA ALA A 17 2.61 -1.51 -0.40
C ALA A 17 2.96 -1.73 -1.87
N ARG A 18 3.22 -2.98 -2.30
CA ARG A 18 3.45 -3.30 -3.71
C ARG A 18 2.18 -3.15 -4.54
N SER A 19 1.03 -3.55 -3.99
CA SER A 19 -0.27 -3.40 -4.68
C SER A 19 -0.59 -1.93 -4.98
N ILE A 20 -0.27 -1.00 -4.08
CA ILE A 20 -0.46 0.44 -4.32
C ILE A 20 0.27 0.89 -5.61
N LYS A 21 1.50 0.44 -5.83
CA LYS A 21 2.27 0.79 -7.03
C LYS A 21 1.63 0.22 -8.31
N ILE A 22 0.95 -0.93 -8.21
CA ILE A 22 0.23 -1.51 -9.35
C ILE A 22 -1.01 -0.67 -9.63
N LEU A 23 -1.79 -0.31 -8.60
CA LEU A 23 -2.97 0.55 -8.72
C LEU A 23 -2.61 1.91 -9.33
N GLU A 24 -1.52 2.53 -8.87
CA GLU A 24 -0.98 3.79 -9.41
C GLU A 24 -0.51 3.68 -10.87
N ARG A 25 -0.38 2.48 -11.46
CA ARG A 25 -0.01 2.27 -12.86
C ARG A 25 -1.20 1.94 -13.75
N LEU A 26 -2.36 1.62 -13.17
CA LEU A 26 -3.53 1.23 -13.94
C LEU A 26 -4.04 2.37 -14.84
N TYR A 27 -3.73 3.64 -14.56
CA TYR A 27 -4.06 4.77 -15.45
C TYR A 27 -3.55 4.58 -16.90
N THR A 28 -2.52 3.74 -17.10
CA THR A 28 -2.00 3.40 -18.44
C THR A 28 -2.85 2.39 -19.21
N CYS A 29 -3.90 1.82 -18.58
CA CYS A 29 -4.69 0.70 -19.11
C CYS A 29 -6.09 1.10 -19.59
N TYR A 30 -6.26 2.28 -20.21
CA TYR A 30 -7.56 2.75 -20.75
C TYR A 30 -8.73 2.62 -19.75
N MET A 31 -8.49 2.99 -18.51
CA MET A 31 -9.51 2.93 -17.44
C MET A 31 -10.64 3.90 -17.68
N THR A 32 -11.85 3.55 -17.21
CA THR A 32 -12.91 4.55 -17.07
C THR A 32 -12.61 5.48 -15.90
N ALA A 33 -13.28 6.63 -15.86
CA ALA A 33 -13.16 7.57 -14.73
C ALA A 33 -13.59 6.92 -13.40
N GLN A 34 -14.55 6.00 -13.44
CA GLN A 34 -15.00 5.26 -12.26
C GLN A 34 -13.91 4.31 -11.77
N ASP A 35 -13.29 3.55 -12.67
CA ASP A 35 -12.23 2.61 -12.31
C ASP A 35 -11.01 3.35 -11.72
N ASP A 36 -10.63 4.50 -12.29
CA ASP A 36 -9.52 5.32 -11.76
C ASP A 36 -9.83 5.81 -10.33
N TRP A 37 -11.07 6.26 -10.11
CA TRP A 37 -11.52 6.68 -8.78
C TRP A 37 -11.46 5.50 -7.79
N ASP A 38 -11.97 4.34 -8.17
CA ASP A 38 -11.96 3.13 -7.32
C ASP A 38 -10.53 2.67 -7.01
N ALA A 39 -9.63 2.67 -8.00
CA ALA A 39 -8.22 2.34 -7.80
C ALA A 39 -7.53 3.32 -6.84
N LYS A 40 -7.85 4.61 -6.93
CA LYS A 40 -7.33 5.65 -6.03
C LYS A 40 -7.86 5.47 -4.61
N GLN A 41 -9.15 5.17 -4.44
CA GLN A 41 -9.73 4.89 -3.12
C GLN A 41 -9.10 3.64 -2.49
N ALA A 42 -8.95 2.55 -3.25
CA ALA A 42 -8.27 1.34 -2.79
C ALA A 42 -6.83 1.65 -2.35
N GLY A 43 -6.08 2.44 -3.13
CA GLY A 43 -4.72 2.86 -2.79
C GLY A 43 -4.65 3.64 -1.46
N ASN A 44 -5.60 4.55 -1.24
CA ASN A 44 -5.68 5.35 -0.01
C ASN A 44 -6.00 4.48 1.22
N LEU A 45 -6.94 3.53 1.09
CA LEU A 45 -7.26 2.59 2.17
C LEU A 45 -6.06 1.74 2.56
N ILE A 46 -5.35 1.19 1.57
CA ILE A 46 -4.15 0.39 1.81
C ILE A 46 -3.05 1.23 2.49
N ARG A 47 -2.88 2.48 2.07
CA ARG A 47 -1.92 3.41 2.69
C ARG A 47 -2.27 3.67 4.15
N GLY A 48 -3.54 3.89 4.46
CA GLY A 48 -4.03 4.06 5.84
C GLY A 48 -3.76 2.84 6.72
N ILE A 49 -3.92 1.62 6.20
CA ILE A 49 -3.57 0.39 6.94
C ILE A 49 -2.06 0.36 7.27
N ILE A 50 -1.21 0.73 6.33
CA ILE A 50 0.25 0.74 6.53
C ILE A 50 0.65 1.81 7.57
N GLU A 51 0.05 3.00 7.49
CA GLU A 51 0.30 4.12 8.39
C GLU A 51 -0.18 3.87 9.83
N THR A 52 -1.39 3.32 10.00
CA THR A 52 -1.93 2.91 11.31
C THR A 52 -1.09 1.83 11.99
N ASN A 53 -0.38 1.01 11.21
CA ASN A 53 0.61 0.06 11.72
C ASN A 53 1.98 0.70 12.05
N GLY A 54 2.13 2.02 11.89
CA GLY A 54 3.34 2.77 12.20
C GLY A 54 4.42 2.67 11.12
N TYR A 55 4.02 2.43 9.86
CA TYR A 55 4.93 2.35 8.73
C TYR A 55 4.61 3.38 7.65
N GLY A 56 5.63 3.83 6.94
CA GLY A 56 5.52 4.65 5.75
C GLY A 56 6.02 3.89 4.53
N ILE A 57 5.57 4.30 3.35
CA ILE A 57 5.95 3.69 2.07
C ILE A 57 7.05 4.53 1.43
N ARG A 58 8.12 3.88 0.96
CA ARG A 58 9.14 4.51 0.13
C ARG A 58 9.19 3.84 -1.23
N TYR A 59 8.91 4.63 -2.26
CA TYR A 59 9.11 4.25 -3.65
C TYR A 59 10.55 4.56 -4.04
N THR A 60 11.25 3.56 -4.59
CA THR A 60 12.61 3.76 -5.13
C THR A 60 12.59 3.42 -6.61
N THR A 61 13.11 4.32 -7.44
CA THR A 61 13.31 4.08 -8.87
C THR A 61 14.30 2.91 -9.04
N GLY A 62 13.92 1.88 -9.79
CA GLY A 62 14.75 0.68 -10.02
C GLY A 62 14.87 -0.33 -8.87
N ARG A 63 14.27 -0.10 -7.69
CA ARG A 63 14.26 -1.08 -6.57
C ARG A 63 12.83 -1.47 -6.16
N LYS A 64 12.71 -2.60 -5.45
CA LYS A 64 11.45 -3.09 -4.87
C LYS A 64 10.87 -2.06 -3.89
N THR A 65 9.53 -1.96 -3.83
CA THR A 65 8.82 -1.13 -2.84
C THR A 65 9.25 -1.54 -1.43
N ARG A 66 9.56 -0.55 -0.58
CA ARG A 66 9.98 -0.78 0.82
C ARG A 66 9.07 0.00 1.76
N ILE A 67 8.83 -0.59 2.92
CA ILE A 67 8.20 0.11 4.05
C ILE A 67 9.27 0.44 5.11
N TYR A 68 9.16 1.62 5.72
CA TYR A 68 10.02 2.08 6.81
C TYR A 68 9.16 2.39 8.03
N LYS A 69 9.72 2.30 9.24
CA LYS A 69 8.96 2.60 10.45
C LYS A 69 8.87 4.12 10.62
N ILE A 70 7.66 4.66 10.78
CA ILE A 70 7.43 6.05 11.17
C ILE A 70 7.61 6.08 12.69
N LYS A 71 8.43 7.02 13.18
CA LYS A 71 8.81 7.13 14.60
C LYS A 71 7.59 7.24 15.51
#